data_AF-A0A382CPG5-F1
#
_entry.id   AF-A0A382CPG5-F1
#
_cell.length_a   1.000
_cell.length_b   1.000
_cell.length_c   1.000
_cell.angle_alpha   90.00
_cell.angle_beta   90.00
_cell.angle_gamma   90.00
#
_symmetry.space_group_name_H-M   'P 1'
#
loop_
_entity.id
_entity.type
_entity.pdbx_description
1 polymer ?
#
loop_
_entity_poly.entity_id
_entity_poly.type
_entity_poly.pdbx_seq_one_letter_code
_entity_poly.pdbx_strand_id
1 'polypeptide(L)' 'MLDKITSGVAAATAIGISLISLAIVLQVVFGGSVPFLGGDVIGTIIGIVHQLGDAGLVGLIAAGILWRLLTSDDA' A
#
# COMPACT_ATOMS: atom_id res chain seq x y z
N MET A 1 14.88 -16.00 -17.58
CA MET A 1 15.53 -15.37 -16.40
C MET A 1 14.73 -14.18 -15.90
N LEU A 2 14.23 -13.33 -16.80
CA LEU A 2 13.27 -12.28 -16.46
C LEU A 2 12.03 -12.83 -15.75
N ASP A 3 11.48 -13.97 -16.18
CA ASP A 3 10.29 -14.57 -15.54
C ASP A 3 10.50 -14.93 -14.06
N LYS A 4 11.72 -15.35 -13.68
CA LYS A 4 12.05 -15.63 -12.27
C LYS A 4 12.15 -14.34 -11.45
N ILE A 5 12.64 -13.26 -12.06
CA ILE A 5 12.73 -11.94 -11.42
C ILE A 5 11.33 -11.36 -11.25
N THR A 6 10.52 -11.36 -12.31
CA THR A 6 9.12 -10.91 -12.27
C THR A 6 8.31 -11.69 -11.25
N SER A 7 8.43 -13.02 -11.22
CA SER A 7 7.78 -13.86 -10.22
C SER A 7 8.26 -13.56 -8.79
N GLY A 8 9.56 -13.32 -8.59
CA GLY A 8 10.09 -12.92 -7.28
C GLY A 8 9.55 -11.57 -6.81
N VAL A 9 9.43 -10.59 -7.72
CA VAL A 9 8.84 -9.28 -7.42
C VAL A 9 7.36 -9.41 -7.08
N ALA A 10 6.59 -10.16 -7.85
CA ALA A 10 5.17 -10.39 -7.57
C ALA A 10 4.96 -11.03 -6.19
N ALA A 11 5.75 -12.07 -5.86
CA ALA A 11 5.70 -12.72 -4.55
C ALA A 11 6.05 -11.75 -3.40
N ALA A 12 7.09 -10.93 -3.58
CA ALA A 12 7.48 -9.93 -2.58
C ALA A 12 6.39 -8.85 -2.38
N THR A 13 5.77 -8.40 -3.47
CA THR A 13 4.65 -7.44 -3.43
C THR A 13 3.45 -8.02 -2.69
N ALA A 14 3.07 -9.28 -2.99
CA ALA A 14 1.97 -9.96 -2.30
C ALA A 14 2.23 -10.09 -0.79
N ILE A 15 3.47 -10.42 -0.41
CA ILE A 15 3.89 -10.45 1.00
C ILE A 15 3.79 -9.05 1.62
N GLY A 16 4.29 -8.02 0.93
CA GLY A 16 4.23 -6.64 1.41
C GLY A 16 2.79 -6.16 1.66
N ILE A 17 1.87 -6.43 0.73
CA ILE A 17 0.45 -6.07 0.87
C ILE A 17 -0.19 -6.82 2.04
N SER A 18 0.12 -8.10 2.21
CA SER A 18 -0.36 -8.91 3.34
C SER A 18 0.13 -8.36 4.69
N LEU A 19 1.40 -7.94 4.76
CA LEU A 19 1.99 -7.33 5.96
C LEU A 19 1.35 -5.98 6.28
N ILE A 20 1.09 -5.12 5.28
CA ILE A 20 0.38 -3.86 5.47
C ILE A 20 -1.05 -4.13 5.97
N SER A 21 -1.73 -5.11 5.38
CA SER A 21 -3.10 -5.49 5.78
C SER A 21 -3.15 -5.96 7.23
N LEU A 22 -2.21 -6.82 7.63
CA LEU A 22 -2.06 -7.25 9.01
C LEU A 22 -1.76 -6.06 9.95
N ALA A 23 -0.89 -5.15 9.52
CA ALA A 23 -0.53 -3.97 10.31
C ALA A 23 -1.74 -3.07 10.62
N ILE A 24 -2.59 -2.84 9.62
CA ILE A 24 -3.82 -2.04 9.77
C ILE A 24 -4.75 -2.71 10.80
N VAL A 25 -4.98 -4.02 10.68
CA VAL A 25 -5.85 -4.75 11.61
C VAL A 25 -5.34 -4.63 13.05
N LEU A 26 -4.04 -4.81 13.26
CA LEU A 26 -3.44 -4.72 14.59
C LEU A 26 -3.53 -3.30 15.17
N GLN A 27 -3.28 -2.26 14.37
CA GLN A 27 -3.40 -0.87 14.82
C GLN A 27 -4.83 -0.52 15.23
N VAL A 28 -5.83 -1.03 14.51
CA VAL A 28 -7.25 -0.88 14.88
C VAL A 28 -7.55 -1.57 16.21
N VAL A 29 -7.06 -2.80 16.42
CA VAL A 29 -7.32 -3.57 17.65
C VAL A 29 -6.68 -2.91 18.87
N PHE A 30 -5.45 -2.42 18.75
CA PHE A 30 -4.72 -1.82 19.88
C PHE A 30 -4.96 -0.31 20.04
N GLY A 31 -5.63 0.34 19.08
CA GLY A 31 -5.99 1.76 19.15
C GLY A 31 -4.78 2.71 19.07
N GLY A 32 -3.67 2.28 18.49
CA GLY A 32 -2.44 3.07 18.43
C GLY A 32 -1.28 2.36 17.73
N SER A 33 -0.08 2.92 17.86
CA SER A 33 1.14 2.37 17.25
C SER A 33 1.48 1.00 17.83
N VAL A 34 1.63 0.01 16.96
CA VAL A 34 1.96 -1.36 17.36
C VAL A 34 3.48 -1.51 17.53
N PRO A 35 3.99 -1.99 18.69
CA PRO A 35 5.41 -1.94 19.03
C PRO A 35 6.38 -2.60 18.04
N PHE A 36 5.96 -3.68 17.37
CA PHE A 36 6.80 -4.42 16.42
C PHE A 36 6.66 -3.96 14.96
N LEU A 37 5.72 -3.06 14.67
CA LEU A 37 5.47 -2.53 13.33
C LEU A 37 6.20 -1.20 13.07
N GLY A 38 6.79 -0.60 14.10
CA GLY A 38 7.74 0.52 13.97
C GLY A 38 7.16 1.83 13.41
N GLY A 39 5.85 2.06 13.51
CA GLY A 39 5.23 3.30 13.03
C GLY A 39 3.70 3.30 13.06
N ASP A 40 3.11 4.38 12.55
CA ASP A 40 1.67 4.53 12.32
C ASP A 40 1.34 4.31 10.83
N VAL A 41 0.75 3.15 10.52
CA VAL A 41 0.49 2.72 9.14
C VAL A 41 -0.79 3.37 8.64
N ILE A 42 -1.81 3.42 9.49
CA ILE A 42 -3.07 4.09 9.19
C ILE A 42 -2.82 5.59 8.95
N GLY A 43 -2.05 6.24 9.81
CA GLY A 43 -1.68 7.65 9.65
C GLY A 43 -0.88 7.89 8.37
N THR A 44 0.04 6.99 8.00
CA THR A 44 0.79 7.07 6.74
C THR A 44 -0.15 6.99 5.53
N ILE A 45 -1.09 6.04 5.51
CA ILE A 45 -2.07 5.89 4.41
C ILE A 45 -2.97 7.13 4.31
N ILE A 46 -3.50 7.60 5.44
CA ILE A 46 -4.33 8.81 5.48
C ILE A 46 -3.54 10.01 4.95
N GLY A 47 -2.28 10.17 5.35
CA GLY A 47 -1.39 11.22 4.85
C GLY A 47 -1.22 11.19 3.33
N ILE A 48 -1.02 10.00 2.73
CA ILE A 48 -0.94 9.84 1.27
C ILE A 48 -2.26 10.22 0.60
N VAL A 49 -3.41 9.80 1.16
CA VAL A 49 -4.73 10.14 0.62
C VAL A 49 -4.96 11.66 0.66
N HIS A 50 -4.58 12.33 1.74
CA HIS A 50 -4.63 13.78 1.84
C HIS A 50 -3.75 14.46 0.79
N GLN A 51 -2.50 14.02 0.61
CA GLN A 51 -1.60 14.58 -0.41
C GLN A 51 -2.18 14.45 -1.82
N LEU A 52 -2.82 13.31 -2.13
CA LEU A 52 -3.52 13.11 -3.39
C LEU A 52 -4.76 14.01 -3.50
N GLY A 53 -5.54 14.19 -2.42
CA GLY A 53 -6.68 15.10 -2.40
C GLY A 53 -6.29 16.56 -2.63
N ASP A 54 -5.23 17.02 -1.96
CA ASP A 54 -4.71 18.39 -2.03
C ASP A 54 -4.13 18.72 -3.42
N ALA A 55 -3.62 17.72 -4.13
CA ALA A 55 -3.19 17.85 -5.52
C ALA A 55 -4.35 17.98 -6.54
N GLY A 56 -5.61 17.84 -6.09
CA GLY A 56 -6.81 18.01 -6.92
C GLY A 56 -6.85 17.04 -8.10
N LEU A 57 -7.07 17.56 -9.32
CA LEU A 57 -7.18 16.73 -10.53
C LEU A 57 -5.93 15.89 -10.78
N VAL A 58 -4.74 16.44 -10.52
CA VAL A 58 -3.47 15.72 -10.71
C VAL A 58 -3.37 14.54 -9.76
N GLY A 59 -3.82 14.72 -8.52
CA GLY A 59 -3.86 13.63 -7.54
C GLY A 59 -4.84 12.52 -7.91
N LEU A 60 -6.01 12.86 -8.46
CA LEU A 60 -6.96 11.87 -8.97
C LEU A 60 -6.40 11.08 -10.17
N ILE A 61 -5.69 11.74 -11.08
CA ILE A 61 -5.00 11.07 -12.19
C ILE A 61 -3.91 10.14 -11.64
N ALA A 62 -3.12 10.60 -10.67
CA ALA A 62 -2.09 9.77 -10.03
C ALA A 62 -2.71 8.54 -9.35
N ALA A 63 -3.81 8.70 -8.60
CA ALA A 63 -4.56 7.61 -7.99
C ALA A 63 -5.02 6.58 -9.03
N GLY A 64 -5.56 7.05 -10.16
CA GLY A 64 -6.02 6.19 -11.26
C GLY A 64 -4.90 5.38 -11.91
N ILE A 65 -3.72 5.99 -12.10
CA ILE A 65 -2.54 5.29 -12.63
C ILE A 65 -2.04 4.23 -11.63
N LEU A 66 -1.93 4.59 -10.34
CA LEU A 66 -1.52 3.65 -9.29
C LEU A 66 -2.46 2.47 -9.18
N TRP A 67 -3.77 2.73 -9.21
CA TRP A 67 -4.80 1.68 -9.19
C TRP A 67 -4.65 0.72 -10.37
N ARG A 68 -4.48 1.26 -11.60
CA ARG A 68 -4.25 0.46 -12.80
C ARG A 68 -3.00 -0.40 -12.68
N LEU A 69 -1.89 0.15 -12.22
CA LEU A 69 -0.63 -0.59 -12.08
C LEU A 69 -0.79 -1.76 -11.10
N LEU A 70 -1.49 -1.55 -9.98
CA LEU A 70 -1.70 -2.58 -8.97
C LEU A 70 -2.64 -3.70 -9.41
N THR A 71 -3.69 -3.40 -10.21
CA THR A 71 -4.65 -4.41 -10.69
C THR A 71 -4.27 -5.06 -12.02
N SER A 72 -3.27 -4.54 -12.73
CA SER A 72 -2.85 -5.08 -14.02
C SER A 72 -2.09 -6.41 -13.95
N ASP A 73 -1.73 -6.90 -12.76
CA ASP A 73 -1.07 -8.21 -12.55
C ASP A 73 -2.08 -9.37 -12.36
N ASP A 74 -3.38 -9.07 -12.26
CA ASP A 74 -4.46 -10.06 -12.08
C ASP A 74 -5.09 -10.54 -13.42
N ALA A 75 -4.50 -10.21 -14.58
CA ALA A 75 -5.03 -10.50 -15.92
C ALA A 75 -4.19 -11.52 -16.72
#